data_AF-A8F8S2-F1
#
_entry.id   AF-A8F8S2-F1
#
_cell.length_a   1.000
_cell.length_b   1.000
_cell.length_c   1.000
_cell.angle_alpha   90.00
_cell.angle_beta   90.00
_cell.angle_gamma   90.00
#
_symmetry.space_group_name_H-M   'P 1'
#
loop_
_entity.id
_entity.type
_entity.pdbx_description
1 polymer ?
#
loop_
_entity_poly.entity_id
_entity_poly.type
_entity_poly.pdbx_seq_one_letter_code
_entity_poly.pdbx_strand_id
1 'polypeptide(L)'
;MKKVLFFIIVMTFLYHAVIFELVLGKFSPFPSALMWVFVAIISWFVGNSIESFSRTLFVVVTSFIVSGIISYFLMSYYIRESVEGLVQIITLRMISISLLTVFTLSSICAFFGYMFRSR
;
A
#
# COMPACT_ATOMS: atom_id res chain seq x y z
N MET A 1 6.45 8.30 -19.17
CA MET A 1 5.13 8.67 -18.60
C MET A 1 4.17 7.49 -18.51
N LYS A 2 3.90 6.73 -19.59
CA LYS A 2 2.96 5.57 -19.56
C LYS A 2 3.27 4.53 -18.46
N LYS A 3 4.54 4.11 -18.32
CA LYS A 3 4.96 3.16 -17.27
C LYS A 3 4.77 3.70 -15.84
N VAL A 4 5.04 4.99 -15.63
CA VAL A 4 4.87 5.67 -14.33
C VAL A 4 3.40 5.69 -13.94
N LEU A 5 2.52 6.10 -14.86
CA LEU A 5 1.07 6.10 -14.63
C LEU A 5 0.55 4.69 -14.33
N PHE A 6 1.00 3.69 -15.10
CA PHE A 6 0.64 2.30 -14.86
C PHE A 6 1.04 1.83 -13.45
N PHE A 7 2.29 2.06 -13.03
CA PHE A 7 2.71 1.70 -11.69
C PHE A 7 1.96 2.46 -10.60
N ILE A 8 1.63 3.73 -10.83
CA ILE A 8 0.81 4.50 -9.89
C ILE A 8 -0.53 3.82 -9.67
N ILE A 9 -1.21 3.42 -10.74
CA ILE A 9 -2.51 2.76 -10.70
C ILE A 9 -2.42 1.41 -9.97
N VAL A 10 -1.46 0.56 -10.37
CA VAL A 10 -1.27 -0.78 -9.79
C VAL A 10 -0.94 -0.69 -8.29
N MET A 11 0.01 0.16 -7.91
CA MET A 11 0.40 0.34 -6.51
C MET A 11 -0.74 0.94 -5.68
N THR A 12 -1.51 1.87 -6.24
CA THR A 12 -2.70 2.43 -5.56
C THR A 12 -3.68 1.31 -5.24
N PHE A 13 -3.99 0.45 -6.22
CA PHE A 13 -4.88 -0.68 -6.03
C PHE A 13 -4.36 -1.65 -4.96
N LEU A 14 -3.07 -1.97 -4.97
CA LEU A 14 -2.47 -2.88 -3.98
C LEU A 14 -2.49 -2.30 -2.57
N TYR A 15 -2.09 -1.05 -2.38
CA TYR A 15 -2.20 -0.40 -1.07
C TYR A 15 -3.64 -0.35 -0.58
N HIS A 16 -4.57 -0.08 -1.50
CA HIS A 16 -5.99 -0.02 -1.17
C HIS A 16 -6.52 -1.37 -0.73
N ALA A 17 -6.16 -2.43 -1.44
CA ALA A 17 -6.48 -3.79 -1.08
C ALA A 17 -5.90 -4.15 0.31
N VAL A 18 -4.65 -3.79 0.61
CA VAL A 18 -4.05 -3.99 1.94
C VAL A 18 -4.90 -3.30 3.03
N ILE A 19 -5.29 -2.04 2.83
CA ILE A 19 -6.13 -1.31 3.79
C ILE A 19 -7.45 -2.06 4.01
N PHE A 20 -8.12 -2.46 2.93
CA PHE A 20 -9.39 -3.17 3.00
C PHE A 20 -9.28 -4.52 3.70
N GLU A 21 -8.25 -5.32 3.40
CA GLU A 21 -8.05 -6.61 4.06
C GLU A 21 -7.83 -6.45 5.56
N LEU A 22 -7.01 -5.47 5.97
CA LEU A 22 -6.76 -5.21 7.39
C LEU A 22 -8.01 -4.78 8.15
N VAL A 23 -9.03 -4.29 7.45
CA VAL A 23 -10.24 -3.72 8.04
C VAL A 23 -11.39 -4.71 8.02
N LEU A 24 -11.54 -5.44 6.91
CA LEU A 24 -12.53 -6.48 6.75
C LEU A 24 -12.12 -7.79 7.43
N GLY A 25 -10.83 -8.00 7.68
CA GLY A 25 -10.24 -9.07 8.49
C GLY A 25 -10.73 -10.47 8.12
N LYS A 26 -11.89 -10.86 8.63
CA LYS A 26 -12.54 -12.17 8.45
C LYS A 26 -13.16 -12.38 7.07
N PHE A 27 -13.50 -11.31 6.36
CA PHE A 27 -14.13 -11.37 5.03
C PHE A 27 -13.11 -11.22 3.89
N SER A 28 -11.81 -11.23 4.23
CA SER A 28 -10.73 -11.04 3.29
C SER A 28 -10.53 -12.29 2.42
N PRO A 29 -10.46 -12.16 1.08
CA PRO A 29 -10.19 -13.31 0.20
C PRO A 29 -8.73 -13.78 0.30
N PHE A 30 -7.78 -12.92 0.72
CA PHE A 30 -6.40 -13.31 0.99
C PHE A 30 -5.97 -12.96 2.42
N PRO A 31 -4.97 -13.67 2.97
CA PRO A 31 -4.28 -13.25 4.19
C PRO A 31 -3.50 -11.95 3.94
N SER A 32 -3.61 -10.99 4.87
CA SER A 32 -2.94 -9.69 4.75
C SER A 32 -1.43 -9.80 4.54
N ALA A 33 -0.79 -10.82 5.13
CA ALA A 33 0.64 -11.09 4.93
C ALA A 33 0.98 -11.38 3.44
N LEU A 34 0.12 -12.09 2.70
CA LEU A 34 0.34 -12.32 1.27
C LEU A 34 0.23 -11.02 0.47
N MET A 35 -0.73 -10.16 0.80
CA MET A 35 -0.86 -8.85 0.16
C MET A 35 0.38 -7.97 0.38
N TRP A 36 0.99 -8.04 1.56
CA TRP A 36 2.24 -7.32 1.83
C TRP A 36 3.39 -7.85 0.97
N VAL A 37 3.48 -9.17 0.79
CA VAL A 37 4.48 -9.78 -0.09
C VAL A 37 4.29 -9.30 -1.53
N PHE A 38 3.04 -9.25 -2.03
CA PHE A 38 2.76 -8.70 -3.36
C PHE A 38 3.19 -7.24 -3.48
N VAL A 39 2.89 -6.41 -2.49
CA VAL A 39 3.33 -5.01 -2.46
C VAL A 39 4.86 -4.91 -2.51
N ALA A 40 5.58 -5.73 -1.75
CA ALA A 40 7.04 -5.75 -1.73
C ALA A 40 7.63 -6.16 -3.09
N ILE A 41 7.11 -7.23 -3.69
CA ILE A 41 7.53 -7.73 -5.01
C ILE A 41 7.29 -6.65 -6.08
N ILE A 42 6.10 -6.07 -6.12
CA ILE A 42 5.78 -5.05 -7.13
C ILE A 42 6.63 -3.79 -6.91
N SER A 43 6.86 -3.39 -5.67
CA SER A 43 7.74 -2.25 -5.34
C SER A 43 9.16 -2.47 -5.86
N TRP A 44 9.71 -3.69 -5.70
CA TRP A 44 10.98 -4.06 -6.32
C TRP A 44 10.95 -3.88 -7.84
N PHE A 45 9.91 -4.40 -8.50
CA PHE A 45 9.76 -4.24 -9.95
C PHE A 45 9.65 -2.78 -10.39
N VAL A 46 8.95 -1.92 -9.63
CA VAL A 46 8.88 -0.48 -9.89
C VAL A 46 10.28 0.12 -9.85
N GLY A 47 11.06 -0.19 -8.82
CA GLY A 47 12.45 0.25 -8.69
C GLY A 47 13.35 -0.21 -9.83
N ASN A 48 13.26 -1.49 -10.20
CA ASN A 48 14.04 -2.07 -11.28
C ASN A 48 13.69 -1.49 -12.66
N SER A 49 12.45 -1.03 -12.84
CA SER A 49 11.94 -0.60 -14.14
C SER A 49 12.09 0.90 -14.42
N ILE A 50 12.36 1.73 -13.41
CA ILE A 50 12.41 3.19 -13.53
C ILE A 50 13.85 3.68 -13.43
N GLU A 51 14.26 4.54 -14.36
CA GLU A 51 15.66 4.99 -14.50
C GLU A 51 16.16 5.88 -13.36
N SER A 52 15.27 6.46 -12.57
CA SER A 52 15.59 7.39 -11.49
C SER A 52 14.90 6.97 -10.20
N PHE A 53 15.68 6.88 -9.12
CA PHE A 53 15.14 6.56 -7.80
C PHE A 53 14.16 7.63 -7.31
N SER A 54 14.41 8.92 -7.57
CA SER A 54 13.47 10.00 -7.20
C SER A 54 12.10 9.82 -7.88
N ARG A 55 12.07 9.38 -9.14
CA ARG A 55 10.82 9.05 -9.83
C ARG A 55 10.14 7.81 -9.26
N THR A 56 10.93 6.83 -8.83
CA THR A 56 10.43 5.62 -8.16
C THR A 56 9.77 5.97 -6.83
N LEU A 57 10.44 6.76 -5.99
CA LEU A 57 9.87 7.25 -4.74
C LEU A 57 8.60 8.08 -4.98
N PHE A 58 8.60 8.94 -6.00
CA PHE A 58 7.40 9.68 -6.37
C PHE A 58 6.22 8.73 -6.66
N VAL A 59 6.43 7.66 -7.43
CA VAL A 59 5.38 6.64 -7.68
C VAL A 59 4.90 6.01 -6.37
N VAL A 60 5.80 5.51 -5.53
CA VAL A 60 5.45 4.81 -4.29
C VAL A 60 4.68 5.73 -3.33
N VAL A 61 5.14 6.97 -3.16
CA VAL A 61 4.53 7.98 -2.28
C VAL A 61 3.16 8.41 -2.81
N THR A 62 3.06 8.78 -4.10
CA THR A 62 1.80 9.23 -4.68
C THR A 62 0.75 8.13 -4.63
N SER A 63 1.10 6.87 -4.93
CA SER A 63 0.17 5.74 -4.82
C SER A 63 -0.32 5.51 -3.40
N PHE A 64 0.56 5.65 -2.40
CA PHE A 64 0.17 5.51 -1.00
C PHE A 64 -0.82 6.60 -0.58
N ILE A 65 -0.55 7.86 -0.94
CA ILE A 65 -1.44 9.00 -0.63
C ILE A 65 -2.79 8.83 -1.31
N VAL A 66 -2.81 8.54 -2.62
CA VAL A 66 -4.07 8.36 -3.38
C VAL A 66 -4.88 7.21 -2.80
N SER A 67 -4.25 6.08 -2.50
CA SER A 67 -4.90 4.94 -1.86
C SER A 67 -5.50 5.31 -0.49
N GLY A 68 -4.75 6.04 0.34
CA GLY A 68 -5.22 6.50 1.65
C GLY A 68 -6.46 7.38 1.54
N ILE A 69 -6.48 8.32 0.58
CA ILE A 69 -7.63 9.20 0.31
C ILE A 69 -8.85 8.37 -0.11
N ILE A 70 -8.70 7.48 -1.09
CA ILE A 70 -9.80 6.62 -1.57
C ILE A 70 -10.35 5.75 -0.44
N SER A 71 -9.47 5.15 0.36
CA SER A 71 -9.84 4.29 1.49
C SER A 71 -10.57 5.06 2.57
N TYR A 72 -10.14 6.27 2.89
CA TYR A 72 -10.81 7.13 3.87
C TYR A 72 -12.27 7.39 3.50
N PHE A 73 -12.53 7.77 2.24
CA PHE A 73 -13.91 8.00 1.79
C PHE A 73 -14.76 6.73 1.86
N LEU A 74 -14.23 5.58 1.43
CA LEU A 74 -14.97 4.32 1.49
C LEU A 74 -15.21 3.85 2.94
N MET A 75 -14.20 3.91 3.80
CA MET A 75 -14.35 3.58 5.22
C MET A 75 -15.36 4.47 5.93
N SER A 76 -15.39 5.77 5.62
CA SER A 76 -16.35 6.70 6.20
C SER A 76 -17.81 6.30 5.92
N TYR A 77 -18.04 5.57 4.82
CA TYR A 77 -19.33 4.98 4.49
C TYR A 77 -19.61 3.71 5.32
N TYR A 78 -18.63 2.82 5.47
CA TYR A 78 -18.79 1.53 6.17
C TYR A 78 -18.76 1.62 7.71
N ILE A 79 -18.06 2.59 8.31
CA ILE A 79 -17.79 2.65 9.76
C ILE A 79 -18.99 3.19 10.58
N ARG A 80 -20.09 3.61 9.95
CA ARG A 80 -21.27 4.15 10.65
C ARG A 80 -21.95 3.17 11.63
N GLU A 81 -21.59 1.89 11.63
CA GLU A 81 -22.27 0.84 12.41
C GLU A 81 -21.48 0.20 13.57
N SER A 82 -20.25 0.62 13.91
CA SER A 82 -19.47 -0.07 14.97
C SER A 82 -19.67 0.51 16.38
N VAL A 83 -20.09 -0.34 17.33
CA VAL A 83 -20.66 0.02 18.65
C VAL A 83 -19.64 0.13 19.81
N GLU A 84 -18.35 -0.16 19.63
CA GLU A 84 -17.36 -0.12 20.73
C GLU A 84 -16.09 0.68 20.38
N GLY A 85 -16.03 1.93 20.83
CA GLY A 85 -14.95 2.88 20.49
C GLY A 85 -13.54 2.45 20.94
N LEU A 86 -13.41 1.66 22.00
CA LEU A 86 -12.11 1.21 22.51
C LEU A 86 -11.45 0.18 21.56
N VAL A 87 -12.23 -0.80 21.08
CA VAL A 87 -11.78 -1.79 20.09
C VAL A 87 -11.47 -1.11 18.76
N GLN A 88 -12.26 -0.11 18.38
CA GLN A 88 -12.04 0.68 17.17
C GLN A 88 -10.71 1.45 17.21
N ILE A 89 -10.39 2.11 18.33
CA ILE A 89 -9.13 2.86 18.49
C ILE A 89 -7.92 1.93 18.41
N ILE A 90 -7.96 0.77 19.07
CA ILE A 90 -6.86 -0.21 19.03
C ILE A 90 -6.67 -0.74 17.61
N THR A 91 -7.77 -1.07 16.92
CA THR A 91 -7.75 -1.57 15.54
C THR A 91 -7.16 -0.53 14.57
N LEU A 92 -7.58 0.73 14.69
CA LEU A 92 -7.05 1.84 13.87
C LEU A 92 -5.55 2.08 14.09
N ARG A 93 -5.06 1.96 15.33
CA ARG A 93 -3.63 2.05 15.64
C ARG A 93 -2.84 0.92 14.95
N MET A 94 -3.33 -0.31 15.03
CA MET A 94 -2.69 -1.46 14.39
C MET A 94 -2.69 -1.33 12.85
N ILE A 95 -3.79 -0.86 12.26
CA ILE A 95 -3.87 -0.57 10.82
C ILE A 95 -2.85 0.51 10.44
N SER A 96 -2.74 1.58 11.23
CA SER A 96 -1.80 2.67 10.95
C SER A 96 -0.34 2.23 11.02
N ILE A 97 0.03 1.43 12.02
CA ILE A 97 1.37 0.84 12.14
C ILE A 97 1.66 -0.05 10.95
N SER A 98 0.72 -0.94 10.61
CA SER A 98 0.79 -1.83 9.45
C SER A 98 1.04 -1.06 8.14
N LEU A 99 0.26 0.00 7.88
CA LEU A 99 0.39 0.80 6.67
C LEU A 99 1.74 1.51 6.60
N LEU A 100 2.23 2.05 7.71
CA LEU A 100 3.56 2.64 7.78
C LEU A 100 4.63 1.59 7.47
N THR A 101 4.55 0.41 8.08
CA THR A 101 5.48 -0.70 7.82
C THR A 101 5.49 -1.08 6.35
N VAL A 102 4.31 -1.27 5.74
CA VAL A 102 4.19 -1.64 4.33
C VAL A 102 4.74 -0.55 3.42
N PHE A 103 4.48 0.73 3.71
CA PHE A 103 5.03 1.85 2.95
C PHE A 103 6.56 1.93 3.05
N THR A 104 7.12 1.80 4.25
CA THR A 104 8.58 1.78 4.46
C THR A 104 9.21 0.59 3.74
N LEU A 105 8.63 -0.60 3.86
CA LEU A 105 9.10 -1.80 3.16
C LEU A 105 9.05 -1.63 1.64
N SER A 106 7.98 -1.05 1.12
CA SER A 106 7.83 -0.73 -0.32
C SER A 106 8.96 0.18 -0.80
N SER A 107 9.28 1.22 -0.02
CA SER A 107 10.38 2.14 -0.35
C SER A 107 11.74 1.45 -0.34
N ILE A 108 11.98 0.56 0.63
CA ILE A 108 13.21 -0.25 0.71
C ILE A 108 13.30 -1.24 -0.46
N CYS A 109 12.23 -1.98 -0.76
CA CYS A 109 12.18 -2.91 -1.87
C CYS A 109 12.38 -2.20 -3.21
N ALA A 110 11.76 -1.04 -3.41
CA ALA A 110 11.95 -0.22 -4.59
C ALA A 110 13.38 0.33 -4.69
N PHE A 111 14.01 0.70 -3.58
CA PHE A 111 15.41 1.07 -3.55
C PHE A 111 16.33 -0.09 -3.95
N PHE A 112 16.12 -1.28 -3.40
CA PHE A 112 16.91 -2.44 -3.79
C PHE A 112 16.68 -2.86 -5.25
N GLY A 113 15.43 -2.83 -5.71
CA GLY A 113 15.12 -3.07 -7.13
C GLY A 113 15.84 -2.09 -8.05
N TYR A 114 15.93 -0.82 -7.67
CA TYR A 114 16.70 0.18 -8.40
C TYR A 114 18.21 -0.09 -8.37
N MET A 115 18.76 -0.45 -7.20
CA MET A 115 20.19 -0.72 -7.01
C MET A 115 20.67 -1.94 -7.81
N PHE A 116 19.90 -3.03 -7.78
CA PHE A 116 20.26 -4.31 -8.40
C PHE A 116 19.72 -4.46 -9.83
N ARG A 117 19.38 -3.36 -10.50
CA ARG A 117 18.90 -3.44 -11.88
C ARG A 117 19.98 -3.99 -12.81
N SER A 118 19.62 -4.97 -13.65
CA SER A 118 20.49 -5.38 -14.75
C SER A 118 20.58 -4.20 -15.73
N ARG A 119 21.80 -3.72 -15.99
CA ARG A 119 22.05 -2.65 -16.95
C ARG A 119 21.75 -3.10 -18.37
#